data_AF-A0A7V4WGN7-F1
#
_entry.id   AF-A0A7V4WGN7-F1
#
_cell.length_a   1.000
_cell.length_b   1.000
_cell.length_c   1.000
_cell.angle_alpha   90.00
_cell.angle_beta   90.00
_cell.angle_gamma   90.00
#
_symmetry.space_group_name_H-M   'P 1'
#
loop_
_entity.id
_entity.type
_entity.pdbx_description
1 polymer ?
#
loop_
_entity_poly.entity_id
_entity_poly.type
_entity_poly.pdbx_seq_one_letter_code
_entity_poly.pdbx_strand_id
1 'polypeptide(L)' 'MIYIDLHQKIQGNLAGAFIAVPNLINIVAKPEHQGAGKNEQQALEDCLNKIKDLNLEDLFPAAAPATPPSKD' A
#
# COMPACT_ATOMS: atom_id res chain seq x y z
N MET A 1 7.08 11.06 3.32
CA MET A 1 5.67 11.43 3.54
C MET A 1 4.83 10.22 3.14
N ILE A 2 3.88 9.77 3.97
CA ILE A 2 3.00 8.64 3.64
C ILE A 2 1.77 9.21 2.94
N TYR A 3 1.47 8.68 1.75
CA TYR A 3 0.22 8.93 1.05
C TYR A 3 -0.66 7.70 1.18
N ILE A 4 -1.98 7.86 1.28
CA ILE A 4 -2.94 6.74 1.25
C ILE A 4 -3.95 7.05 0.17
N ASP A 5 -3.97 6.23 -0.88
CA ASP A 5 -4.88 6.39 -2.00
C ASP A 5 -6.13 5.53 -1.80
N LEU A 6 -7.29 6.16 -1.91
CA LEU A 6 -8.60 5.51 -1.82
C LEU A 6 -9.14 5.23 -3.23
N HIS A 7 -9.39 3.95 -3.50
CA HIS A 7 -9.88 3.47 -4.78
C HIS A 7 -11.29 2.90 -4.62
N GLN A 8 -12.20 3.30 -5.50
CA GLN A 8 -13.50 2.66 -5.63
C GLN A 8 -13.44 1.56 -6.69
N LYS A 9 -13.93 0.37 -6.33
CA LYS A 9 -14.11 -0.73 -7.28
C LYS A 9 -15.26 -0.43 -8.23
N ILE A 10 -14.96 -0.25 -9.51
CA ILE A 10 -15.97 -0.14 -10.58
C ILE A 10 -16.36 -1.53 -11.10
N GLN A 11 -15.38 -2.42 -11.32
CA GLN A 11 -15.62 -3.80 -11.79
C GLN A 11 -14.53 -4.75 -11.24
N GLY A 12 -14.86 -6.04 -11.08
CA GLY A 12 -13.94 -7.08 -10.61
C GLY A 12 -14.29 -7.65 -9.22
N ASN A 13 -13.47 -8.59 -8.77
CA ASN A 13 -13.63 -9.27 -7.47
C ASN A 13 -12.51 -8.87 -6.50
N LEU A 14 -12.69 -7.73 -5.83
CA LEU A 14 -11.78 -7.24 -4.78
C LEU A 14 -12.38 -7.50 -3.40
N ALA A 15 -11.53 -7.45 -2.37
CA ALA A 15 -11.91 -7.67 -0.97
C ALA A 15 -12.94 -6.67 -0.42
N GLY A 16 -13.12 -5.52 -1.07
CA GLY A 16 -14.08 -4.48 -0.69
C GLY A 16 -14.62 -3.69 -1.87
N ALA A 17 -15.60 -2.83 -1.61
CA ALA A 17 -16.06 -1.83 -2.57
C ALA A 17 -15.06 -0.67 -2.67
N PHE A 18 -14.37 -0.38 -1.57
CA PHE A 18 -13.30 0.59 -1.48
C PHE A 18 -12.03 -0.07 -0.98
N ILE A 19 -10.89 0.32 -1.56
CA ILE A 19 -9.57 -0.15 -1.18
C ILE A 19 -8.70 1.06 -0.86
N ALA A 20 -8.12 1.07 0.34
CA ALA A 20 -7.12 2.05 0.75
C ALA A 20 -5.74 1.44 0.61
N VAL A 21 -4.86 2.07 -0.18
CA VAL A 21 -3.51 1.56 -0.45
C VAL A 21 -2.51 2.57 0.11
N PRO A 22 -1.69 2.18 1.09
CA PRO A 22 -0.63 3.05 1.56
C PRO A 22 0.49 3.09 0.54
N ASN A 23 0.96 4.28 0.22
CA ASN A 23 2.21 4.57 -0.48
C ASN A 23 2.39 3.85 -1.83
N LEU A 24 1.77 4.39 -2.89
CA LEU A 24 2.01 4.01 -4.29
C LEU A 24 3.27 4.66 -4.90
N ILE A 25 4.30 4.97 -4.11
CA ILE A 25 5.57 5.47 -4.67
C ILE A 25 6.29 4.31 -5.35
N ASN A 26 6.00 4.13 -6.65
CA ASN A 26 6.58 3.18 -7.61
C ASN A 26 6.52 1.68 -7.28
N ILE A 27 6.08 1.28 -6.09
CA ILE A 27 6.01 -0.12 -5.67
C ILE A 27 4.62 -0.37 -5.09
N VAL A 28 3.86 -1.27 -5.71
CA VAL A 28 2.53 -1.67 -5.23
C VAL A 28 2.67 -2.18 -3.81
N ALA A 29 2.03 -1.51 -2.84
CA ALA A 29 2.04 -1.97 -1.46
C ALA A 29 1.50 -3.40 -1.38
N LYS A 30 2.17 -4.21 -0.56
CA LYS A 30 1.82 -5.62 -0.41
C LYS A 30 0.35 -5.76 0.03
N PRO A 31 -0.40 -6.78 -0.46
CA PRO A 31 -1.82 -6.93 -0.16
C PRO A 31 -2.18 -6.87 1.33
N GLU A 32 -1.30 -7.35 2.21
CA GLU A 32 -1.45 -7.33 3.66
C GLU A 32 -1.50 -5.93 4.28
N HIS A 33 -0.97 -4.92 3.59
CA HIS A 33 -0.99 -3.52 4.05
C HIS A 33 -2.17 -2.73 3.48
N GLN A 34 -2.94 -3.33 2.56
CA GLN A 34 -4.09 -2.67 1.94
C GLN A 34 -5.32 -2.77 2.84
N GLY A 35 -6.01 -1.65 3.03
CA GLY A 35 -7.31 -1.61 3.69
C GLY A 35 -8.46 -1.89 2.72
N ALA A 36 -9.51 -2.56 3.19
CA ALA A 36 -10.72 -2.82 2.40
C ALA A 36 -11.98 -2.47 3.19
N GLY A 37 -12.98 -1.89 2.51
CA GLY A 37 -14.21 -1.44 3.16
C GLY A 37 -15.41 -1.40 2.22
N LYS A 38 -16.61 -1.28 2.82
CA LYS A 38 -17.85 -1.01 2.07
C LYS A 38 -17.99 0.48 1.70
N ASN A 39 -17.26 1.35 2.37
CA ASN A 39 -17.15 2.79 2.12
C ASN A 39 -15.69 3.24 2.33
N GLU A 40 -15.41 4.52 2.02
CA GLU A 40 -14.09 5.13 2.12
C GLU A 40 -13.53 5.07 3.55
N GLN A 41 -14.36 5.40 4.54
CA GLN A 41 -13.94 5.46 5.95
C GLN A 41 -13.50 4.09 6.44
N GLN A 42 -14.29 3.04 6.18
CA GLN A 42 -13.96 1.67 6.59
C GLN A 42 -12.66 1.18 5.95
N ALA A 43 -12.45 1.48 4.66
CA ALA A 43 -11.23 1.09 3.97
C ALA A 43 -10.01 1.81 4.58
N LEU A 44 -10.14 3.10 4.89
CA LEU A 44 -9.08 3.89 5.52
C LEU A 44 -8.77 3.40 6.94
N GLU A 45 -9.79 3.17 7.78
CA GLU A 45 -9.61 2.64 9.13
C GLU A 45 -8.94 1.27 9.11
N ASP A 46 -9.34 0.37 8.19
CA ASP A 46 -8.71 -0.93 8.02
C ASP A 46 -7.24 -0.80 7.60
N CYS A 47 -6.93 0.09 6.64
CA CYS A 47 -5.55 0.37 6.23
C CYS A 47 -4.70 0.89 7.39
N LEU A 48 -5.20 1.88 8.14
CA LEU A 48 -4.48 2.47 9.27
C LEU A 48 -4.24 1.44 10.37
N ASN A 49 -5.22 0.59 10.66
CA ASN A 49 -5.08 -0.49 11.64
C ASN A 49 -4.02 -1.51 11.26
N LYS A 50 -3.85 -1.81 9.96
CA LYS A 50 -2.85 -2.74 9.45
C LYS A 50 -1.42 -2.18 9.49
N ILE A 51 -1.27 -0.86 9.35
CA ILE A 51 0.06 -0.23 9.24
C ILE A 51 0.54 0.47 10.52
N LYS A 52 -0.32 0.65 11.54
CA LYS A 52 -0.01 1.44 12.74
C LYS A 52 1.21 0.94 13.54
N ASP A 53 1.51 -0.35 13.46
CA ASP A 53 2.61 -1.00 14.20
C ASP A 53 3.83 -1.29 13.31
N LEU A 54 3.81 -0.82 12.05
CA LEU A 54 4.89 -0.98 11.09
C LEU A 54 5.85 0.20 11.13
N ASN A 55 7.13 -0.06 10.88
CA ASN A 55 8.09 1.01 10.65
C ASN A 55 7.92 1.58 9.24
N LEU A 56 8.45 2.77 9.00
CA LEU A 56 8.37 3.38 7.68
C LEU A 56 9.08 2.51 6.63
N GLU A 57 10.18 1.86 6.99
CA GLU A 57 10.96 0.98 6.13
C GLU A 57 10.20 -0.30 5.73
N ASP A 58 9.18 -0.71 6.51
CA ASP A 58 8.31 -1.83 6.18
C ASP A 58 7.26 -1.46 5.10
N LEU A 59 6.91 -0.17 5.04
CA LEU A 59 5.96 0.42 4.08
C LEU A 59 6.66 0.92 2.80
N PHE A 60 7.94 1.27 2.91
CA PHE A 60 8.78 1.77 1.84
C PHE A 60 9.98 0.83 1.73
N PRO A 61 9.95 -0.20 0.88
CA PRO A 61 11.09 -1.09 0.75
C PRO A 61 12.33 -0.26 0.44
N ALA A 62 13.41 -0.52 1.17
CA ALA A 62 14.69 0.15 0.96
C ALA A 62 15.03 0.04 -0.53
N ALA A 63 15.40 1.17 -1.15
CA ALA A 63 15.88 1.17 -2.52
C ALA A 63 16.90 0.04 -2.66
N ALA A 64 16.68 -0.88 -3.60
CA ALA A 64 17.62 -1.96 -3.84
C ALA A 64 19.02 -1.35 -3.95
N PRO A 65 20.05 -1.89 -3.26
CA PRO A 65 21.39 -1.37 -3.42
C PRO A 65 21.69 -1.36 -4.92
N ALA A 66 22.05 -0.19 -5.45
CA ALA A 66 22.39 -0.04 -6.85
C ALA A 66 23.41 -1.13 -7.20
N THR A 67 23.04 -2.03 -8.11
CA THR A 67 23.94 -3.08 -8.57
C THR A 67 25.22 -2.39 -9.03
N PRO A 68 26.39 -2.71 -8.44
CA PRO A 68 27.63 -2.11 -8.91
C PRO A 68 27.77 -2.42 -10.40
N PRO A 69 28.23 -1.47 -11.23
CA PRO A 69 28.36 -1.70 -12.66
C PRO A 69 29.27 -2.93 -12.88
N SER A 70 28.80 -3.86 -13.73
CA SER A 70 29.59 -4.99 -14.20
C SER A 70 30.90 -4.43 -14.76
N LYS A 71 32.03 -4.89 -14.23
CA LYS A 71 33.34 -4.63 -14.84
C LYS A 71 33.51 -5.63 -15.97
N ASP A 72 33.09 -5.24 -17.16
CA ASP A 72 33.59 -5.80 -18.42
C ASP A 72 34.74 -4.91 -18.94
#